data_AF-A0A4R1VRA6-F1
#
_entry.id   AF-A0A4R1VRA6-F1
#
_cell.length_a   1.000
_cell.length_b   1.000
_cell.length_c   1.000
_cell.angle_alpha   90.00
_cell.angle_beta   90.00
_cell.angle_gamma   90.00
#
_symmetry.space_group_name_H-M   'P 1'
#
loop_
_entity.id
_entity.type
_entity.pdbx_description
1 polymer ?
#
loop_
_entity_poly.entity_id
_entity_poly.type
_entity_poly.pdbx_seq_one_letter_code
_entity_poly.pdbx_strand_id
1 'polypeptide(L)'
;MGFMTAPSGGGDFKVFVSYNAKAGRWYTKRDGKDEPQFEVTDMTAVFDMPGLQTGWFKFTSGVAPEKVMDPSFSESAPNPGQDFKRGFQLDLYSEKNLLGLREFSSTAGIVIEAMNKLYDLWVAAPEAASGKLPVVRCVGVHPVTNKHGTNYQPKFEIVGWADRPEALGDGDQPAAAAVTPTLPPVAAAPAAHMPPPVAPAPASAPAPAPAPAGAPLF
;
A
#
# COMPACT_ATOMS: atom_id res chain seq x y z
N MET A 1 37.76 29.77 -14.12
CA MET A 1 36.57 30.20 -14.89
C MET A 1 35.57 29.04 -14.89
N GLY A 2 34.46 29.17 -14.15
CA GLY A 2 33.20 28.41 -14.23
C GLY A 2 33.17 26.87 -14.17
N PHE A 3 33.02 26.30 -12.96
CA PHE A 3 32.70 24.88 -12.64
C PHE A 3 31.20 24.73 -12.29
N MET A 4 30.28 24.98 -13.22
CA MET A 4 28.85 24.72 -12.96
C MET A 4 28.17 24.32 -14.27
N THR A 5 28.18 23.03 -14.56
CA THR A 5 27.12 22.43 -15.36
C THR A 5 25.89 22.44 -14.46
N ALA A 6 24.95 23.35 -14.71
CA ALA A 6 23.62 23.23 -14.13
C ALA A 6 23.09 21.82 -14.46
N PRO A 7 22.52 21.08 -13.49
CA PRO A 7 21.84 19.85 -13.84
C PRO A 7 20.76 20.25 -14.83
N SER A 8 20.86 19.72 -16.04
CA SER A 8 19.78 19.73 -17.02
C SER A 8 18.62 19.03 -16.34
N GLY A 9 17.75 19.81 -15.69
CA GLY A 9 16.45 19.38 -15.19
C GLY A 9 15.54 19.11 -16.38
N GLY A 10 15.94 18.15 -17.22
CA GLY A 10 15.02 17.40 -18.05
C GLY A 10 14.25 16.50 -17.10
N GLY A 11 13.31 17.08 -16.36
CA GLY A 11 12.29 16.27 -15.72
C GLY A 11 11.57 15.56 -16.85
N ASP A 12 11.76 14.24 -16.94
CA ASP A 12 10.94 13.39 -17.78
C ASP A 12 9.48 13.77 -17.52
N PHE A 13 8.86 14.43 -18.51
CA PHE A 13 7.46 14.82 -18.41
C PHE A 13 6.64 13.55 -18.47
N LYS A 14 6.46 12.89 -17.32
CA LYS A 14 5.54 11.77 -17.22
C LYS A 14 4.16 12.30 -17.55
N VAL A 15 3.57 11.76 -18.62
CA VAL A 15 2.25 12.19 -19.02
C VAL A 15 1.29 11.80 -17.91
N PHE A 16 0.44 12.75 -17.52
CA PHE A 16 -0.40 12.61 -16.35
C PHE A 16 -1.87 12.64 -16.74
N VAL A 17 -2.66 12.01 -15.89
CA VAL A 17 -4.11 12.15 -15.87
C VAL A 17 -4.48 12.92 -14.60
N SER A 18 -5.40 13.86 -14.77
CA SER A 18 -5.83 14.77 -13.70
C SER A 18 -7.33 14.68 -13.51
N TYR A 19 -7.77 14.78 -12.25
CA TYR A 19 -9.18 14.83 -11.91
C TYR A 19 -9.53 16.22 -11.39
N ASN A 20 -10.44 16.90 -12.08
CA ASN A 20 -10.98 18.17 -11.62
C ASN A 20 -12.14 17.93 -10.65
N ALA A 21 -11.82 17.95 -9.36
CA ALA A 21 -12.78 17.80 -8.27
C ALA A 21 -13.93 18.83 -8.30
N LYS A 22 -13.75 20.01 -8.90
CA LYS A 22 -14.83 21.01 -9.00
C LYS A 22 -15.81 20.72 -10.15
N ALA A 23 -15.36 20.04 -11.20
CA ALA A 23 -16.18 19.70 -12.35
C ALA A 23 -16.62 18.23 -12.36
N GLY A 24 -15.98 17.38 -11.56
CA GLY A 24 -16.19 15.93 -11.56
C GLY A 24 -15.67 15.25 -12.81
N ARG A 25 -14.66 15.84 -13.49
CA ARG A 25 -14.19 15.41 -14.81
C ARG A 25 -12.74 15.01 -14.80
N TRP A 26 -12.41 14.05 -15.66
CA TRP A 26 -11.05 13.59 -15.89
C TRP A 26 -10.47 14.23 -17.13
N TYR A 27 -9.19 14.57 -17.07
CA TYR A 27 -8.46 15.16 -18.18
C TYR A 27 -7.10 14.49 -18.32
N THR A 28 -6.75 14.15 -19.55
CA THR A 28 -5.41 13.66 -19.92
C THR A 28 -4.94 14.40 -21.17
N LYS A 29 -3.70 14.20 -21.57
CA LYS A 29 -3.17 14.74 -22.83
C LYS A 29 -2.48 13.63 -23.63
N ARG A 30 -2.27 13.89 -24.91
CA ARG A 30 -1.40 13.05 -25.74
C ARG A 30 0.06 13.25 -25.33
N ASP A 31 0.89 12.30 -25.71
CA ASP A 31 2.32 12.35 -25.47
C ASP A 31 2.93 13.52 -26.24
N GLY A 32 3.46 14.49 -25.49
CA GLY A 32 3.91 15.77 -26.02
C GLY A 32 3.93 16.85 -24.95
N LYS A 33 4.90 17.76 -25.06
CA LYS A 33 5.08 18.85 -24.09
C LYS A 33 3.92 19.84 -24.13
N ASP A 34 3.45 20.16 -25.34
CA ASP A 34 2.47 21.23 -25.61
C ASP A 34 1.11 20.70 -26.14
N GLU A 35 0.84 19.41 -25.95
CA GLU A 35 -0.45 18.82 -26.36
C GLU A 35 -1.59 19.31 -25.45
N PRO A 36 -2.74 19.72 -26.02
CA PRO A 36 -3.89 20.15 -25.24
C PRO A 36 -4.49 18.98 -24.44
N GLN A 37 -4.98 19.29 -23.24
CA GLN A 37 -5.74 18.31 -22.47
C GLN A 37 -7.12 18.08 -23.09
N PHE A 38 -7.56 16.83 -23.09
CA PHE A 38 -8.90 16.42 -23.47
C PHE A 38 -9.59 15.69 -22.32
N GLU A 39 -10.92 15.75 -22.32
CA GLU A 39 -11.75 15.10 -21.31
C GLU A 39 -11.79 13.58 -21.53
N VAL A 40 -11.65 12.81 -20.45
CA VAL A 40 -11.83 11.36 -20.45
C VAL A 40 -13.19 11.03 -19.85
N THR A 41 -14.15 10.66 -20.69
CA THR A 41 -15.56 10.50 -20.30
C THR A 41 -15.89 9.12 -19.73
N ASP A 42 -15.24 8.06 -20.20
CA ASP A 42 -15.41 6.68 -19.68
C ASP A 42 -14.10 6.21 -19.03
N MET A 43 -13.74 6.84 -17.91
CA MET A 43 -12.49 6.55 -17.23
C MET A 43 -12.49 5.12 -16.67
N THR A 44 -11.84 4.22 -17.41
CA THR A 44 -11.51 2.85 -17.00
C THR A 44 -10.04 2.58 -17.23
N ALA A 45 -9.32 2.20 -16.17
CA ALA A 45 -7.89 1.94 -16.22
C ALA A 45 -7.47 0.88 -15.20
N VAL A 46 -6.32 0.26 -15.44
CA VAL A 46 -5.63 -0.57 -14.45
C VAL A 46 -4.94 0.36 -13.45
N PHE A 47 -5.17 0.17 -12.16
CA PHE A 47 -4.56 0.99 -11.10
C PHE A 47 -3.38 0.22 -10.48
N ASP A 48 -2.18 0.81 -10.50
CA ASP A 48 -0.99 0.22 -9.89
C ASP A 48 -0.98 0.43 -8.36
N MET A 49 -1.89 -0.28 -7.68
CA MET A 49 -2.04 -0.19 -6.22
C MET A 49 -0.74 -0.48 -5.44
N PRO A 50 0.11 -1.45 -5.82
CA PRO A 50 1.40 -1.68 -5.15
C PRO A 50 2.38 -0.51 -5.28
N GLY A 51 2.31 0.24 -6.38
CA GLY A 51 3.13 1.43 -6.64
C GLY A 51 2.54 2.73 -6.09
N LEU A 52 1.45 2.66 -5.32
CA LEU A 52 0.86 3.82 -4.66
C LEU A 52 1.89 4.45 -3.70
N GLN A 53 2.05 5.75 -3.80
CA GLN A 53 2.94 6.54 -2.94
C GLN A 53 2.17 7.69 -2.32
N THR A 54 2.48 8.01 -1.07
CA THR A 54 1.97 9.20 -0.38
C THR A 54 3.07 10.23 -0.23
N GLY A 55 2.68 11.48 -0.01
CA GLY A 55 3.66 12.55 0.15
C GLY A 55 3.05 13.93 0.21
N TRP A 56 3.93 14.92 0.09
CA TRP A 56 3.61 16.34 -0.01
C TRP A 56 3.65 16.78 -1.47
N PHE A 57 2.57 17.40 -1.93
CA PHE A 57 2.43 17.85 -3.30
C PHE A 57 2.05 19.33 -3.30
N LYS A 58 2.68 20.09 -4.20
CA LYS A 58 2.34 21.47 -4.48
C LYS A 58 2.05 21.60 -5.97
N PHE A 59 0.78 21.83 -6.27
CA PHE A 59 0.29 22.05 -7.63
C PHE A 59 0.19 23.55 -7.90
N THR A 60 1.03 24.06 -8.80
CA THR A 60 0.98 25.44 -9.27
C THR A 60 0.60 25.45 -10.75
N SER A 61 -0.42 26.25 -11.10
CA SER A 61 -0.91 26.30 -12.48
C SER A 61 0.20 26.71 -13.44
N GLY A 62 0.36 25.98 -14.55
CA GLY A 62 1.39 26.26 -15.56
C GLY A 62 2.81 25.87 -15.18
N VAL A 63 3.02 25.27 -13.99
CA VAL A 63 4.32 24.79 -13.53
C VAL A 63 4.23 23.30 -13.23
N ALA A 64 5.34 22.58 -13.42
CA ALA A 64 5.41 21.18 -13.01
C ALA A 64 5.14 21.07 -11.48
N PRO A 65 4.37 20.05 -11.04
CA PRO A 65 4.10 19.86 -9.63
C PRO A 65 5.38 19.59 -8.85
N GLU A 66 5.54 20.24 -7.70
CA GLU A 66 6.60 19.93 -6.75
C GLU A 66 6.11 18.79 -5.84
N LYS A 67 6.96 17.78 -5.66
CA LYS A 67 6.61 16.52 -5.00
C LYS A 67 7.70 16.12 -4.02
N VAL A 68 7.32 15.85 -2.78
CA VAL A 68 8.18 15.27 -1.75
C VAL A 68 7.50 14.02 -1.26
N MET A 69 7.96 12.85 -1.74
CA MET A 69 7.36 11.57 -1.41
C MET A 69 7.76 11.13 -0.01
N ASP A 70 6.88 10.38 0.63
CA ASP A 70 7.17 9.73 1.90
C ASP A 70 8.19 8.60 1.72
N PRO A 71 9.09 8.38 2.69
CA PRO A 71 9.96 7.21 2.71
C PRO A 71 9.18 5.89 2.71
N SER A 72 8.02 5.86 3.37
CA SER A 72 7.13 4.69 3.39
C SER A 72 5.70 5.10 3.77
N PHE A 73 4.74 4.19 3.63
CA PHE A 73 3.37 4.43 4.12
C PHE A 73 3.28 4.66 5.64
N SER A 74 4.24 4.14 6.42
CA SER A 74 4.27 4.30 7.88
C SER A 74 5.10 5.50 8.34
N GLU A 75 5.90 6.10 7.46
CA GLU A 75 6.77 7.23 7.78
C GLU A 75 6.47 8.41 6.86
N SER A 76 5.90 9.47 7.41
CA SER A 76 5.65 10.70 6.63
C SER A 76 6.93 11.53 6.51
N ALA A 77 7.23 12.00 5.30
CA ALA A 77 8.29 12.98 5.08
C ALA A 77 8.03 14.27 5.87
N PRO A 78 9.09 14.97 6.32
CA PRO A 78 8.94 16.27 6.97
C PRO A 78 8.23 17.24 6.02
N ASN A 79 7.33 18.07 6.57
CA ASN A 79 6.60 19.05 5.76
C ASN A 79 7.59 20.05 5.12
N PRO A 80 7.69 20.10 3.78
CA PRO A 80 8.67 20.93 3.08
C PRO A 80 8.37 22.43 3.11
N GLY A 81 7.18 22.86 3.57
CA GLY A 81 6.87 24.27 3.77
C GLY A 81 5.45 24.68 3.40
N GLN A 82 5.28 25.98 3.16
CA GLN A 82 3.97 26.56 2.84
C GLN A 82 3.50 26.12 1.44
N ASP A 83 2.17 25.95 1.30
CA ASP A 83 1.46 25.52 0.08
C ASP A 83 1.56 24.06 -0.33
N PHE A 84 2.40 23.26 0.33
CA PHE A 84 2.37 21.81 0.18
C PHE A 84 1.17 21.20 0.90
N LYS A 85 0.50 20.26 0.21
CA LYS A 85 -0.63 19.50 0.76
C LYS A 85 -0.32 18.02 0.72
N ARG A 86 -0.87 17.30 1.69
CA ARG A 86 -0.85 15.83 1.68
C ARG A 86 -1.67 15.32 0.50
N GLY A 87 -1.12 14.32 -0.17
CA GLY A 87 -1.76 13.69 -1.31
C GLY A 87 -1.18 12.32 -1.58
N PHE A 88 -1.56 11.77 -2.72
CA PHE A 88 -1.03 10.52 -3.23
C PHE A 88 -0.62 10.66 -4.69
N GLN A 89 0.18 9.69 -5.14
CA GLN A 89 0.52 9.44 -6.53
C GLN A 89 0.44 7.94 -6.80
N LEU A 90 -0.11 7.56 -7.95
CA LEU A 90 -0.01 6.21 -8.49
C LEU A 90 -0.01 6.26 -10.01
N ASP A 91 0.37 5.14 -10.61
CA ASP A 91 0.31 4.98 -12.05
C ASP A 91 -0.97 4.27 -12.49
N LEU A 92 -1.57 4.80 -13.56
CA LEU A 92 -2.74 4.26 -14.21
C LEU A 92 -2.38 3.83 -15.63
N TYR A 93 -2.86 2.67 -16.06
CA TYR A 93 -2.64 2.19 -17.41
C TYR A 93 -3.97 1.92 -18.13
N SER A 94 -4.13 2.52 -19.31
CA SER A 94 -5.25 2.23 -20.22
C SER A 94 -4.91 2.68 -21.63
N GLU A 95 -4.74 1.74 -22.56
CA GLU A 95 -4.51 2.08 -23.97
C GLU A 95 -5.70 2.82 -24.57
N LYS A 96 -6.91 2.38 -24.24
CA LYS A 96 -8.15 2.91 -24.81
C LYS A 96 -8.50 4.30 -24.29
N ASN A 97 -8.44 4.51 -22.97
CA ASN A 97 -8.96 5.73 -22.34
C ASN A 97 -7.87 6.75 -21.98
N LEU A 98 -6.66 6.27 -21.69
CA LEU A 98 -5.54 7.09 -21.24
C LEU A 98 -4.44 7.23 -22.28
N LEU A 99 -4.51 6.49 -23.39
CA LEU A 99 -3.47 6.39 -24.41
C LEU A 99 -2.17 5.79 -23.88
N GLY A 100 -2.29 4.87 -22.91
CA GLY A 100 -1.17 4.15 -22.31
C GLY A 100 -1.03 4.45 -20.82
N LEU A 101 0.23 4.53 -20.37
CA LEU A 101 0.59 4.82 -18.98
C LEU A 101 0.42 6.31 -18.68
N ARG A 102 -0.27 6.62 -17.59
CA ARG A 102 -0.44 7.97 -17.06
C ARG A 102 -0.27 8.01 -15.56
N GLU A 103 0.46 8.99 -15.08
CA GLU A 103 0.56 9.24 -13.65
C GLU A 103 -0.71 9.95 -13.15
N PHE A 104 -1.27 9.48 -12.04
CA PHE A 104 -2.38 10.12 -11.36
C PHE A 104 -1.93 10.58 -9.97
N SER A 105 -2.08 11.87 -9.68
CA SER A 105 -1.82 12.43 -8.36
C SER A 105 -2.92 13.41 -7.93
N SER A 106 -3.20 13.46 -6.63
CA SER A 106 -4.22 14.35 -6.08
C SER A 106 -3.99 14.69 -4.62
N THR A 107 -4.33 15.94 -4.25
CA THR A 107 -4.38 16.44 -2.87
C THR A 107 -5.81 16.76 -2.42
N ALA A 108 -6.83 16.45 -3.23
CA ALA A 108 -8.21 16.77 -2.90
C ALA A 108 -8.76 15.74 -1.89
N GLY A 109 -9.20 16.19 -0.72
CA GLY A 109 -9.66 15.30 0.36
C GLY A 109 -10.74 14.30 -0.06
N ILE A 110 -11.70 14.74 -0.88
CA ILE A 110 -12.74 13.86 -1.43
C ILE A 110 -12.20 12.77 -2.37
N VAL A 111 -11.14 13.07 -3.13
CA VAL A 111 -10.49 12.10 -4.03
C VAL A 111 -9.64 11.12 -3.21
N ILE A 112 -8.95 11.61 -2.17
CA ILE A 112 -8.22 10.79 -1.21
C ILE A 112 -9.18 9.81 -0.51
N GLU A 113 -10.35 10.27 -0.07
CA GLU A 113 -11.35 9.39 0.56
C GLU A 113 -11.85 8.31 -0.42
N ALA A 114 -12.09 8.66 -1.69
CA ALA A 114 -12.45 7.68 -2.70
C ALA A 114 -11.33 6.66 -2.97
N MET A 115 -10.07 7.10 -2.96
CA MET A 115 -8.90 6.24 -3.11
C MET A 115 -8.73 5.30 -1.92
N ASN A 116 -8.95 5.77 -0.69
CA ASN A 116 -8.90 4.93 0.52
C ASN A 116 -9.94 3.81 0.44
N LYS A 117 -11.18 4.12 0.04
CA LYS A 117 -12.23 3.10 -0.15
C LYS A 117 -11.84 2.09 -1.22
N LEU A 118 -11.23 2.54 -2.32
CA LEU A 118 -10.73 1.64 -3.37
C LEU A 118 -9.58 0.76 -2.86
N TYR A 119 -8.69 1.31 -2.05
CA TYR A 119 -7.60 0.58 -1.43
C TYR A 119 -8.11 -0.52 -0.49
N ASP A 120 -9.11 -0.22 0.35
CA ASP A 120 -9.74 -1.21 1.21
C ASP A 120 -10.37 -2.36 0.41
N LEU A 121 -11.06 -2.04 -0.71
CA LEU A 121 -11.61 -3.04 -1.62
C LEU A 121 -10.53 -3.92 -2.27
N TRP A 122 -9.40 -3.31 -2.64
CA TRP A 122 -8.28 -4.03 -3.24
C TRP A 122 -7.62 -4.97 -2.22
N VAL A 123 -7.31 -4.51 -1.02
CA VAL A 123 -6.69 -5.34 0.03
C VAL A 123 -7.60 -6.50 0.46
N ALA A 124 -8.92 -6.29 0.44
CA ALA A 124 -9.89 -7.34 0.78
C ALA A 124 -10.04 -8.42 -0.32
N ALA A 125 -9.56 -8.17 -1.53
CA ALA A 125 -9.73 -9.08 -2.66
C ALA A 125 -8.64 -10.16 -2.72
N PRO A 126 -8.98 -11.44 -2.93
CA PRO A 126 -8.00 -12.52 -3.04
C PRO A 126 -7.08 -12.38 -4.28
N GLU A 127 -7.54 -11.71 -5.34
CA GLU A 127 -6.77 -11.44 -6.55
C GLU A 127 -5.60 -10.49 -6.30
N ALA A 128 -5.72 -9.57 -5.32
CA ALA A 128 -4.62 -8.71 -4.90
C ALA A 128 -3.46 -9.54 -4.32
N ALA A 129 -3.77 -10.57 -3.52
CA ALA A 129 -2.78 -11.51 -3.02
C ALA A 129 -2.13 -12.36 -4.13
N SER A 130 -2.81 -12.50 -5.28
CA SER A 130 -2.28 -13.15 -6.47
C SER A 130 -1.41 -12.24 -7.34
N GLY A 131 -1.19 -10.98 -6.94
CA GLY A 131 -0.38 -10.01 -7.68
C GLY A 131 -1.09 -9.36 -8.87
N LYS A 132 -2.41 -9.56 -9.02
CA LYS A 132 -3.19 -8.92 -10.08
C LYS A 132 -3.54 -7.48 -9.70
N LEU A 133 -3.59 -6.62 -10.69
CA LEU A 133 -3.97 -5.22 -10.53
C LEU A 133 -5.47 -5.04 -10.80
N PRO A 134 -6.16 -4.20 -10.01
CA PRO A 134 -7.58 -3.95 -10.23
C PRO A 134 -7.78 -3.10 -11.48
N VAL A 135 -8.69 -3.55 -12.36
CA VAL A 135 -9.25 -2.72 -13.43
C VAL A 135 -10.38 -1.91 -12.81
N VAL A 136 -10.19 -0.61 -12.70
CA VAL A 136 -11.10 0.29 -12.00
C VAL A 136 -11.82 1.18 -13.01
N ARG A 137 -13.14 1.27 -12.86
CA ARG A 137 -14.00 2.17 -13.61
C ARG A 137 -14.53 3.28 -12.70
N CYS A 138 -14.48 4.52 -13.18
CA CYS A 138 -15.18 5.64 -12.57
C CYS A 138 -16.64 5.65 -13.04
N VAL A 139 -17.53 4.99 -12.30
CA VAL A 139 -18.95 4.79 -12.70
C VAL A 139 -19.84 6.01 -12.45
N GLY A 140 -19.31 7.04 -11.80
CA GLY A 140 -20.01 8.30 -11.58
C GLY A 140 -19.28 9.19 -10.59
N VAL A 141 -19.94 10.28 -10.20
CA VAL A 141 -19.44 11.21 -9.20
C VAL A 141 -20.51 11.52 -8.17
N HIS A 142 -20.10 11.65 -6.91
CA HIS A 142 -20.97 12.02 -5.81
C HIS A 142 -20.72 13.51 -5.44
N PRO A 143 -21.72 14.40 -5.56
CA PRO A 143 -21.55 15.80 -5.16
C PRO A 143 -21.47 15.93 -3.64
N VAL A 144 -20.40 16.56 -3.17
CA VAL A 144 -20.14 16.88 -1.76
C VAL A 144 -20.04 18.40 -1.64
N THR A 145 -21.10 19.00 -1.09
CA THR A 145 -21.18 20.45 -0.86
C THR A 145 -20.71 20.80 0.54
N ASN A 146 -19.75 21.72 0.62
CA ASN A 146 -19.27 22.29 1.87
C ASN A 146 -19.38 23.83 1.84
N LYS A 147 -18.93 24.50 2.90
CA LYS A 147 -18.94 25.96 3.02
C LYS A 147 -18.19 26.69 1.88
N HIS A 148 -17.28 26.01 1.18
CA HIS A 148 -16.41 26.57 0.14
C HIS A 148 -16.85 26.18 -1.28
N GLY A 149 -17.99 25.49 -1.43
CA GLY A 149 -18.56 25.08 -2.71
C GLY A 149 -18.81 23.58 -2.81
N THR A 150 -19.21 23.15 -4.00
CA THR A 150 -19.44 21.73 -4.32
C THR A 150 -18.20 21.13 -4.96
N ASN A 151 -17.74 20.02 -4.41
CA ASN A 151 -16.73 19.17 -5.03
C ASN A 151 -17.35 17.82 -5.34
N TYR A 152 -16.91 17.16 -6.40
CA TYR A 152 -17.45 15.91 -6.88
C TYR A 152 -16.47 14.80 -6.54
N GLN A 153 -16.88 13.89 -5.67
CA GLN A 153 -16.11 12.71 -5.29
C GLN A 153 -16.24 11.64 -6.39
N PRO A 154 -15.13 11.10 -6.93
CA PRO A 154 -15.23 10.03 -7.91
C PRO A 154 -15.72 8.74 -7.25
N LYS A 155 -16.63 8.03 -7.92
CA LYS A 155 -17.06 6.69 -7.50
C LYS A 155 -16.28 5.65 -8.30
N PHE A 156 -15.34 4.99 -7.62
CA PHE A 156 -14.55 3.91 -8.19
C PHE A 156 -15.21 2.55 -7.95
N GLU A 157 -15.16 1.69 -8.96
CA GLU A 157 -15.63 0.30 -8.91
C GLU A 157 -14.60 -0.60 -9.59
N ILE A 158 -14.23 -1.70 -8.93
CA ILE A 158 -13.36 -2.72 -9.52
C ILE A 158 -14.23 -3.55 -10.47
N VAL A 159 -14.02 -3.40 -11.77
CA VAL A 159 -14.78 -4.09 -12.83
C VAL A 159 -14.08 -5.34 -13.34
N GLY A 160 -12.84 -5.58 -12.91
CA GLY A 160 -12.06 -6.75 -13.27
C GLY A 160 -10.66 -6.72 -12.68
N TRP A 161 -9.86 -7.69 -13.07
CA TRP A 161 -8.47 -7.86 -12.65
C TRP A 161 -7.60 -8.11 -13.86
N ALA A 162 -6.50 -7.39 -13.96
CA ALA A 162 -5.53 -7.52 -15.03
C ALA A 162 -4.17 -7.96 -14.45
N ASP A 163 -3.39 -8.70 -15.24
CA ASP A 163 -1.98 -8.89 -14.95
C ASP A 163 -1.25 -7.54 -15.09
N ARG A 164 -0.15 -7.35 -14.35
CA ARG A 164 0.61 -6.10 -14.38
C ARG A 164 1.15 -5.87 -15.81
N PRO A 165 0.69 -4.83 -16.53
CA PRO A 165 1.20 -4.54 -17.87
C PRO A 165 2.70 -4.21 -17.82
N GLU A 166 3.46 -4.70 -18.80
CA GLU A 166 4.90 -4.42 -18.94
C GLU A 166 5.22 -2.92 -18.94
N ALA A 167 4.27 -2.10 -19.39
CA ALA A 167 4.38 -0.64 -19.40
C ALA A 167 4.48 -0.02 -17.99
N LEU A 168 4.03 -0.70 -16.93
CA LEU A 168 4.26 -0.29 -15.54
C LEU A 168 5.66 -0.66 -15.03
N GLY A 169 6.41 -1.46 -15.80
CA GLY A 169 7.70 -2.02 -15.42
C GLY A 169 7.60 -3.06 -14.29
N ASP A 170 8.73 -3.68 -13.96
CA ASP A 170 8.96 -4.35 -12.68
C ASP A 170 9.07 -3.27 -11.60
N GLY A 171 7.98 -2.57 -11.30
CA GLY A 171 7.95 -1.64 -10.18
C GLY A 171 8.33 -2.40 -8.92
N ASP A 172 9.35 -1.91 -8.19
CA ASP A 172 9.80 -2.40 -6.89
C ASP A 172 8.57 -2.66 -6.02
N GLN A 173 8.14 -3.92 -6.04
CA GLN A 173 7.06 -4.40 -5.22
C GLN A 173 7.62 -4.24 -3.82
N PRO A 174 7.02 -3.45 -2.91
CA PRO A 174 7.33 -3.62 -1.50
C PRO A 174 7.04 -5.09 -1.26
N ALA A 175 8.10 -5.87 -1.04
CA ALA A 175 8.00 -7.32 -0.94
C ALA A 175 6.81 -7.58 -0.02
N ALA A 176 5.75 -8.17 -0.58
CA ALA A 176 4.61 -8.58 0.21
C ALA A 176 5.22 -9.39 1.33
N ALA A 177 5.24 -8.83 2.55
CA ALA A 177 5.76 -9.52 3.70
C ALA A 177 4.95 -10.80 3.72
N ALA A 178 5.61 -11.90 3.35
CA ALA A 178 4.97 -13.19 3.23
C ALA A 178 4.33 -13.40 4.59
N VAL A 179 2.99 -13.33 4.64
CA VAL A 179 2.24 -13.84 5.76
C VAL A 179 2.47 -15.34 5.70
N THR A 180 3.60 -15.78 6.25
CA THR A 180 3.82 -17.17 6.57
C THR A 180 2.59 -17.58 7.36
N PRO A 181 1.78 -18.52 6.87
CA PRO A 181 0.63 -18.99 7.64
C PRO A 181 1.19 -19.49 8.96
N THR A 182 0.84 -18.80 10.04
CA THR A 182 1.23 -19.16 11.39
C THR A 182 0.71 -20.58 11.61
N LEU A 183 1.63 -21.55 11.63
CA LEU A 183 1.31 -22.92 11.99
C LEU A 183 0.59 -22.89 13.35
N PRO A 184 -0.48 -23.70 13.53
CA PRO A 184 -1.18 -23.76 14.81
C PRO A 184 -0.18 -24.12 15.92
N PRO A 185 -0.34 -23.56 17.14
CA PRO A 185 0.59 -23.79 18.22
C PRO A 185 0.61 -25.28 18.55
N VAL A 186 1.77 -25.91 18.37
CA VAL A 186 2.01 -27.27 18.85
C VAL A 186 1.87 -27.24 20.36
N ALA A 187 0.86 -27.96 20.86
CA ALA A 187 0.65 -28.17 22.28
C ALA A 187 1.94 -28.70 22.93
N ALA A 188 2.40 -28.02 23.97
CA ALA A 188 3.54 -28.43 24.76
C ALA A 188 3.29 -29.84 25.35
N ALA A 189 4.10 -30.80 24.95
CA ALA A 189 4.20 -32.09 25.62
C ALA A 189 4.76 -31.88 27.04
N PRO A 190 4.30 -32.65 28.04
CA PRO A 190 4.66 -32.44 29.43
C PRO A 190 6.15 -32.73 29.68
N ALA A 191 6.74 -31.95 30.57
CA ALA A 191 8.14 -32.04 30.97
C ALA A 191 8.51 -33.45 31.45
N ALA A 192 9.43 -34.11 30.74
CA ALA A 192 10.09 -35.31 31.21
C ALA A 192 11.14 -34.92 32.26
N HIS A 193 11.02 -35.56 33.42
CA HIS A 193 11.84 -35.44 34.61
C HIS A 193 13.35 -35.50 34.32
N MET A 194 14.10 -34.53 34.85
CA MET A 194 15.54 -34.65 35.04
C MET A 194 15.83 -35.72 36.12
N PRO A 195 16.81 -36.61 35.90
CA PRO A 195 17.27 -37.50 36.97
C PRO A 195 18.19 -36.75 37.96
N PRO A 196 18.19 -37.12 39.25
CA PRO A 196 19.05 -36.51 40.26
C PRO A 196 20.52 -36.99 40.15
N PRO A 197 21.49 -36.22 40.69
CA PRO A 197 22.90 -36.57 40.63
C PRO A 197 23.25 -37.73 41.57
N VAL A 198 24.11 -38.63 41.07
CA VAL A 198 24.58 -39.86 41.74
C VAL A 198 25.70 -39.54 42.75
N ALA A 199 25.55 -39.98 44.00
CA ALA A 199 26.61 -40.02 45.01
C ALA A 199 27.17 -41.45 45.15
N PRO A 200 28.46 -41.66 45.50
CA PRO A 200 29.12 -42.96 45.42
C PRO A 200 28.80 -43.90 46.59
N ALA A 201 28.85 -45.20 46.28
CA ALA A 201 28.47 -46.34 47.11
C ALA A 201 29.40 -46.61 48.31
N PRO A 202 28.90 -47.36 49.31
CA PRO A 202 29.69 -48.52 49.76
C PRO A 202 28.88 -49.81 49.99
N ALA A 203 29.53 -50.92 49.60
CA ALA A 203 29.55 -52.31 50.09
C ALA A 203 28.31 -53.02 50.70
N SER A 204 28.17 -54.29 50.29
CA SER A 204 27.06 -55.24 50.46
C SER A 204 26.89 -55.92 51.84
N ALA A 205 25.63 -56.01 52.29
CA ALA A 205 24.86 -57.13 52.91
C ALA A 205 25.36 -57.83 54.22
N PRO A 206 24.53 -58.62 54.99
CA PRO A 206 23.15 -59.11 54.75
C PRO A 206 22.13 -59.03 55.95
N ALA A 207 20.91 -59.57 55.68
CA ALA A 207 19.63 -59.80 56.42
C ALA A 207 19.64 -60.32 57.89
N PRO A 208 18.51 -60.69 58.60
CA PRO A 208 17.06 -60.74 58.25
C PRO A 208 15.99 -60.32 59.35
N ALA A 209 14.72 -60.14 58.91
CA ALA A 209 13.38 -60.44 59.52
C ALA A 209 12.98 -60.07 60.99
N PRO A 210 11.70 -60.23 61.44
CA PRO A 210 10.44 -59.57 61.02
C PRO A 210 9.58 -58.98 62.19
N ALA A 211 8.61 -58.09 61.87
CA ALA A 211 7.28 -57.85 62.52
C ALA A 211 7.19 -57.45 64.03
N PRO A 212 6.01 -57.06 64.60
CA PRO A 212 4.82 -56.35 64.08
C PRO A 212 4.32 -55.20 65.03
N ALA A 213 3.18 -54.62 64.64
CA ALA A 213 2.07 -54.16 65.49
C ALA A 213 2.12 -52.77 66.15
N GLY A 214 1.00 -52.06 66.03
CA GLY A 214 0.51 -51.23 67.14
C GLY A 214 -0.11 -49.88 66.79
N ALA A 215 -1.25 -49.89 66.08
CA ALA A 215 -2.47 -49.13 66.44
C ALA A 215 -2.35 -47.60 66.75
N PRO A 216 -3.44 -46.88 67.11
CA PRO A 216 -4.05 -45.98 66.14
C PRO A 216 -4.28 -44.54 66.65
N LEU A 217 -4.76 -43.71 65.72
CA LEU A 217 -5.76 -42.64 65.88
C LEU A 217 -5.63 -41.66 67.06
N PHE A 218 -5.49 -40.37 66.73
CA PHE A 218 -6.53 -39.36 67.00
C PHE A 218 -6.54 -38.33 65.88
#